data_AF-A0A917BVC6-F1
#
_entry.id   AF-A0A917BVC6-F1
#
_cell.length_a   1.000
_cell.length_b   1.000
_cell.length_c   1.000
_cell.angle_alpha   90.00
_cell.angle_beta   90.00
_cell.angle_gamma   90.00
#
_symmetry.space_group_name_H-M   'P 1'
#
loop_
_entity.id
_entity.type
_entity.pdbx_description
1 polymer ?
#
loop_
_entity_poly.entity_id
_entity_poly.type
_entity_poly.pdbx_seq_one_letter_code
_entity_poly.pdbx_strand_id
1 'polypeptide(L)'
;MKYKEWSDEFELGIGVIDEDHQMLFRTIRQLGEQIAGNRNVGVIEATIKSLGLYVEEHFDREERFMVRAGYPDFDAHKKEHDDFRDSVISLHNFHARCPQDVDAEKIVTFLEGWLLNHIAKVDRAYAPYLLGKKEGDPAIMQRRQQNAAKSMINISCPADKEEQVRHFISLISDASEEGQLVEAAVEKITETQIKRREAKAKSLFGR
;
A
#
# COMPACT_ATOMS: atom_id res chain seq x y z
N MET A 1 26.28 -8.85 3.83
CA MET A 1 25.08 -8.09 4.22
C MET A 1 24.44 -8.78 5.42
N LYS A 2 24.01 -8.03 6.44
CA LYS A 2 23.41 -8.60 7.65
C LYS A 2 21.91 -8.28 7.63
N TYR A 3 21.08 -9.31 7.51
CA TYR A 3 19.63 -9.20 7.54
C TYR A 3 19.13 -9.18 8.97
N LYS A 4 18.02 -8.49 9.23
CA LYS A 4 17.33 -8.66 10.50
C LYS A 4 16.51 -9.95 10.49
N GLU A 5 16.44 -10.60 11.63
CA GLU A 5 15.66 -11.82 11.82
C GLU A 5 14.36 -11.48 12.53
N TRP A 6 13.30 -12.21 12.18
CA TRP A 6 12.12 -12.24 13.02
C TRP A 6 12.50 -12.71 14.43
N SER A 7 11.86 -12.12 15.42
CA SER A 7 12.06 -12.37 16.84
C SER A 7 10.68 -12.33 17.49
N ASP A 8 10.44 -13.18 18.47
CA ASP A 8 9.16 -13.27 19.19
C ASP A 8 8.80 -11.93 19.87
N GLU A 9 9.76 -11.02 20.05
CA GLU A 9 9.52 -9.67 20.54
C GLU A 9 8.60 -8.84 19.64
N PHE A 10 8.50 -9.19 18.35
CA PHE A 10 7.62 -8.52 17.38
C PHE A 10 6.20 -9.08 17.37
N GLU A 11 5.94 -10.20 18.05
CA GLU A 11 4.61 -10.79 18.09
C GLU A 11 3.58 -9.83 18.70
N LEU A 12 2.45 -9.71 18.02
CA LEU A 12 1.27 -8.99 18.48
C LEU A 12 0.32 -9.93 19.23
N GLY A 13 0.53 -11.25 19.11
CA GLY A 13 -0.34 -12.29 19.66
C GLY A 13 -1.59 -12.52 18.79
N ILE A 14 -1.51 -12.17 17.51
CA ILE A 14 -2.59 -12.32 16.53
C ILE A 14 -2.03 -13.21 15.41
N GLY A 15 -2.22 -14.52 15.55
CA GLY A 15 -1.47 -15.53 14.77
C GLY A 15 -1.39 -15.26 13.26
N VAL A 16 -2.50 -14.94 12.60
CA VAL A 16 -2.50 -14.66 11.15
C VAL A 16 -1.68 -13.42 10.77
N ILE A 17 -1.62 -12.41 11.64
CA ILE A 17 -0.82 -11.20 11.42
C ILE A 17 0.65 -11.48 11.69
N ASP A 18 0.95 -12.20 12.76
CA ASP A 18 2.32 -12.59 13.09
C ASP A 18 2.92 -13.49 11.99
N GLU A 19 2.11 -14.39 11.41
CA GLU A 19 2.47 -15.21 10.24
C GLU A 19 2.75 -14.36 8.98
N ASP A 20 1.93 -13.33 8.73
CA ASP A 20 2.14 -12.39 7.63
C ASP A 20 3.46 -11.64 7.79
N HIS A 21 3.72 -11.07 8.98
CA HIS A 21 4.95 -10.34 9.25
C HIS A 21 6.17 -11.22 9.03
N GLN A 22 6.16 -12.45 9.57
CA GLN A 22 7.23 -13.42 9.32
C GLN A 22 7.44 -13.70 7.84
N MET A 23 6.37 -13.82 7.05
CA MET A 23 6.47 -14.01 5.61
C MET A 23 7.12 -12.80 4.92
N LEU A 24 6.70 -11.58 5.29
CA LEU A 24 7.28 -10.34 4.75
C LEU A 24 8.78 -10.25 5.03
N PHE A 25 9.24 -10.56 6.26
CA PHE A 25 10.68 -10.62 6.57
C PHE A 25 11.42 -11.62 5.69
N ARG A 26 10.87 -12.83 5.49
CA ARG A 26 11.48 -13.84 4.61
C ARG A 26 11.56 -13.36 3.16
N THR A 27 10.50 -12.76 2.64
CA THR A 27 10.45 -12.25 1.26
C THR A 27 11.43 -11.10 1.05
N ILE A 28 11.54 -10.16 2.00
CA ILE A 28 12.49 -9.04 1.92
C ILE A 28 13.94 -9.55 1.93
N ARG A 29 14.25 -10.51 2.80
CA ARG A 29 15.57 -11.16 2.84
C ARG A 29 15.89 -11.84 1.51
N GLN A 30 14.96 -12.66 0.99
CA GLN A 30 15.12 -13.33 -0.28
C GLN A 30 15.40 -12.34 -1.41
N LEU A 31 14.69 -11.22 -1.45
CA LEU A 31 14.92 -10.16 -2.43
C LEU A 31 16.36 -9.60 -2.32
N GLY A 32 16.80 -9.27 -1.11
CA GLY A 32 18.16 -8.79 -0.86
C GLY A 32 19.25 -9.76 -1.33
N GLU A 33 19.08 -11.05 -1.01
CA GLU A 33 20.02 -12.11 -1.41
C GLU A 33 20.06 -12.30 -2.93
N GLN A 34 18.91 -12.20 -3.60
CA GLN A 34 18.85 -12.31 -5.05
C GLN A 34 19.56 -11.13 -5.75
N ILE A 35 19.36 -9.90 -5.26
CA ILE A 35 20.02 -8.72 -5.83
C ILE A 35 21.53 -8.78 -5.55
N ALA A 36 21.94 -9.06 -4.30
CA ALA A 36 23.36 -9.15 -3.93
C ALA A 36 24.09 -10.29 -4.66
N GLY A 37 23.38 -11.38 -4.95
CA GLY A 37 23.89 -12.51 -5.73
C GLY A 37 23.83 -12.34 -7.24
N ASN A 38 23.45 -11.15 -7.75
CA ASN A 38 23.26 -10.87 -9.18
C ASN A 38 22.43 -11.96 -9.90
N ARG A 39 21.32 -12.38 -9.27
CA ARG A 39 20.40 -13.35 -9.88
C ARG A 39 19.77 -12.76 -11.15
N ASN A 40 19.17 -13.64 -11.95
CA ASN A 40 18.49 -13.24 -13.17
C ASN A 40 17.42 -12.16 -12.88
N VAL A 41 17.36 -11.15 -13.73
CA VAL A 41 16.44 -10.00 -13.61
C VAL A 41 14.98 -10.45 -13.44
N GLY A 42 14.54 -11.46 -14.19
CA GLY A 42 13.16 -11.97 -14.08
C GLY A 42 12.85 -12.63 -12.74
N VAL A 43 13.86 -13.23 -12.08
CA VAL A 43 13.69 -13.81 -10.73
C VAL A 43 13.53 -12.70 -9.69
N ILE A 44 14.35 -11.65 -9.78
CA ILE A 44 14.25 -10.47 -8.90
C ILE A 44 12.90 -9.78 -9.10
N GLU A 45 12.49 -9.57 -10.35
CA GLU A 45 11.19 -8.97 -10.70
C GLU A 45 10.02 -9.79 -10.13
N ALA A 46 10.05 -11.12 -10.26
CA ALA A 46 9.03 -11.99 -9.70
C ALA A 46 8.95 -11.89 -8.17
N THR A 47 10.08 -11.78 -7.48
CA THR A 47 10.11 -11.59 -6.03
C THR A 47 9.60 -10.20 -5.62
N ILE A 48 9.91 -9.13 -6.36
CA ILE A 48 9.33 -7.78 -6.11
C ILE A 48 7.81 -7.80 -6.29
N LYS A 49 7.31 -8.46 -7.34
CA LYS A 49 5.86 -8.62 -7.58
C LYS A 49 5.18 -9.40 -6.45
N SER A 50 5.79 -10.51 -6.03
CA SER A 50 5.30 -11.31 -4.90
C SER A 50 5.23 -10.49 -3.62
N LEU A 51 6.28 -9.71 -3.32
CA LEU A 51 6.30 -8.80 -2.18
C LEU A 51 5.16 -7.79 -2.25
N GLY A 52 4.94 -7.15 -3.40
CA GLY A 52 3.86 -6.18 -3.58
C GLY A 52 2.47 -6.78 -3.34
N LEU A 53 2.21 -7.99 -3.86
CA LEU A 53 0.94 -8.70 -3.64
C LEU A 53 0.75 -9.06 -2.16
N TYR A 54 1.79 -9.59 -1.51
CA TYR A 54 1.71 -9.94 -0.09
C TYR A 54 1.50 -8.71 0.81
N VAL A 55 2.16 -7.60 0.51
CA VAL A 55 1.96 -6.32 1.22
C VAL A 55 0.52 -5.85 1.09
N GLU A 56 -0.07 -5.92 -0.10
CA GLU A 56 -1.47 -5.55 -0.33
C GLU A 56 -2.42 -6.42 0.50
N GLU A 57 -2.30 -7.74 0.40
CA GLU A 57 -3.17 -8.69 1.10
C GLU A 57 -3.06 -8.57 2.63
N HIS A 58 -1.84 -8.34 3.13
CA HIS A 58 -1.56 -8.16 4.55
C HIS A 58 -2.21 -6.87 5.08
N PHE A 59 -1.96 -5.74 4.43
CA PHE A 59 -2.53 -4.46 4.86
C PHE A 59 -4.05 -4.45 4.75
N ASP A 60 -4.63 -5.04 3.71
CA ASP A 60 -6.08 -5.16 3.57
C ASP A 60 -6.69 -5.99 4.71
N ARG A 61 -5.98 -7.02 5.17
CA ARG A 61 -6.41 -7.86 6.29
C ARG A 61 -6.35 -7.08 7.61
N GLU A 62 -5.26 -6.38 7.89
CA GLU A 62 -5.15 -5.51 9.07
C GLU A 62 -6.21 -4.40 9.06
N GLU A 63 -6.37 -3.70 7.93
CA GLU A 63 -7.35 -2.64 7.75
C GLU A 63 -8.77 -3.14 8.02
N ARG A 64 -9.13 -4.33 7.51
CA ARG A 64 -10.43 -4.96 7.80
C ARG A 64 -10.60 -5.30 9.27
N PHE A 65 -9.55 -5.79 9.94
CA PHE A 65 -9.62 -6.10 11.37
C PHE A 65 -9.74 -4.84 12.22
N MET A 66 -8.98 -3.79 11.91
CA MET A 66 -9.06 -2.48 12.56
C MET A 66 -10.45 -1.87 12.44
N VAL A 67 -11.05 -1.91 11.24
CA VAL A 67 -12.43 -1.42 11.03
C VAL A 67 -13.43 -2.20 11.89
N ARG A 68 -13.34 -3.53 11.91
CA ARG A 68 -14.23 -4.38 12.71
C ARG A 68 -14.07 -4.14 14.22
N ALA A 69 -12.85 -3.89 14.65
CA ALA A 69 -12.53 -3.59 16.04
C ALA A 69 -12.80 -2.12 16.42
N GLY A 70 -13.18 -1.24 15.48
CA GLY A 70 -13.41 0.17 15.75
C GLY A 70 -12.14 0.93 16.18
N TYR A 71 -10.99 0.58 15.60
CA TYR A 71 -9.71 1.18 15.98
C TYR A 71 -9.68 2.69 15.68
N PRO A 72 -9.43 3.57 16.68
CA PRO A 72 -9.56 5.02 16.54
C PRO A 72 -8.60 5.64 15.52
N ASP A 73 -7.37 5.14 15.41
CA ASP A 73 -6.34 5.74 14.55
C ASP A 73 -6.25 5.09 13.16
N PHE A 74 -7.34 4.44 12.71
CA PHE A 74 -7.40 3.73 11.43
C PHE A 74 -6.94 4.57 10.24
N ASP A 75 -7.39 5.83 10.11
CA ASP A 75 -7.07 6.66 8.94
C ASP A 75 -5.58 7.01 8.88
N ALA A 76 -4.95 7.26 10.04
CA ALA A 76 -3.52 7.52 10.12
C ALA A 76 -2.71 6.25 9.82
N HIS A 77 -3.15 5.10 10.34
CA HIS A 77 -2.53 3.81 10.05
C HIS A 77 -2.58 3.48 8.55
N LYS A 78 -3.77 3.60 7.94
CA LYS A 78 -3.96 3.35 6.50
C LYS A 78 -3.06 4.26 5.66
N LYS A 79 -2.83 5.50 6.09
CA LYS A 79 -1.96 6.44 5.37
C LYS A 79 -0.51 5.95 5.30
N GLU A 80 0.01 5.33 6.36
CA GLU A 80 1.34 4.69 6.37
C GLU A 80 1.37 3.50 5.41
N HIS A 81 0.33 2.67 5.39
CA HIS A 81 0.21 1.57 4.43
C HIS A 81 0.22 2.05 2.98
N ASP A 82 -0.55 3.08 2.66
CA ASP A 82 -0.63 3.64 1.32
C ASP A 82 0.73 4.21 0.85
N ASP A 83 1.46 4.88 1.75
CA ASP A 83 2.81 5.39 1.45
C ASP A 83 3.83 4.25 1.23
N PHE A 84 3.69 3.13 1.94
CA PHE A 84 4.52 1.95 1.76
C PHE A 84 4.20 1.19 0.47
N ARG A 85 2.92 0.95 0.17
CA ARG A 85 2.45 0.41 -1.13
C ARG A 85 3.05 1.20 -2.30
N ASP A 86 2.98 2.53 -2.23
CA ASP A 86 3.57 3.42 -3.22
C ASP A 86 5.10 3.24 -3.36
N SER A 87 5.80 2.97 -2.26
CA SER A 87 7.24 2.71 -2.26
C SER A 87 7.59 1.40 -2.95
N VAL A 88 6.81 0.34 -2.72
CA VAL A 88 6.99 -0.98 -3.37
C VAL A 88 6.69 -0.89 -4.87
N ILE A 89 5.65 -0.17 -5.27
CA ILE A 89 5.35 0.11 -6.68
C ILE A 89 6.51 0.90 -7.33
N SER A 90 7.04 1.88 -6.61
CA SER A 90 8.18 2.69 -7.09
C SER A 90 9.42 1.82 -7.30
N LEU A 91 9.70 0.87 -6.40
CA LEU A 91 10.78 -0.11 -6.54
C LEU A 91 10.58 -0.99 -7.77
N HIS A 92 9.39 -1.56 -7.95
CA HIS A 92 9.06 -2.39 -9.11
C HIS A 92 9.32 -1.66 -10.43
N ASN A 93 8.81 -0.43 -10.56
CA ASN A 93 8.96 0.36 -11.78
C ASN A 93 10.41 0.79 -12.02
N PHE A 94 11.17 1.05 -10.96
CA PHE A 94 12.60 1.38 -11.08
C PHE A 94 13.41 0.16 -11.53
N HIS A 95 13.20 -1.01 -10.94
CA HIS A 95 13.87 -2.24 -11.36
C HIS A 95 13.53 -2.61 -12.81
N ALA A 96 12.27 -2.45 -13.24
CA ALA A 96 11.86 -2.74 -14.61
C ALA A 96 12.58 -1.87 -15.67
N ARG A 97 12.87 -0.60 -15.34
CA ARG A 97 13.58 0.33 -16.24
C ARG A 97 15.11 0.21 -16.14
N CYS A 98 15.61 0.04 -14.93
CA CYS A 98 17.03 0.10 -14.60
C CYS A 98 17.44 -1.12 -13.75
N PRO A 99 17.37 -2.34 -14.29
CA PRO A 99 17.52 -3.57 -13.49
C PRO A 99 18.91 -3.75 -12.86
N GLN A 100 19.93 -3.08 -13.39
CA GLN A 100 21.30 -3.15 -12.87
C GLN A 100 21.62 -2.05 -11.85
N ASP A 101 20.75 -1.04 -11.73
CA ASP A 101 20.99 0.14 -10.89
C ASP A 101 20.37 0.02 -9.50
N VAL A 102 19.75 -1.12 -9.19
CA VAL A 102 19.21 -1.40 -7.85
C VAL A 102 20.34 -1.72 -6.87
N ASP A 103 20.22 -1.13 -5.68
CA ASP A 103 21.11 -1.36 -4.54
C ASP A 103 20.42 -2.26 -3.51
N ALA A 104 20.93 -3.49 -3.34
CA ALA A 104 20.40 -4.46 -2.39
C ALA A 104 20.38 -3.91 -0.96
N GLU A 105 21.47 -3.25 -0.55
CA GLU A 105 21.63 -2.77 0.82
C GLU A 105 20.62 -1.66 1.11
N LYS A 106 20.46 -0.70 0.19
CA LYS A 106 19.46 0.37 0.36
C LYS A 106 18.03 -0.17 0.35
N ILE A 107 17.70 -1.11 -0.54
CA ILE A 107 16.37 -1.73 -0.62
C ILE A 107 16.02 -2.43 0.69
N VAL A 108 16.87 -3.32 1.17
CA VAL A 108 16.60 -4.08 2.40
C VAL A 108 16.59 -3.17 3.62
N THR A 109 17.52 -2.21 3.71
CA THR A 109 17.53 -1.24 4.82
C THR A 109 16.23 -0.45 4.88
N PHE A 110 15.70 -0.03 3.73
CA PHE A 110 14.41 0.65 3.66
C PHE A 110 13.25 -0.26 4.04
N LEU A 111 13.13 -1.44 3.41
CA LEU A 111 11.98 -2.34 3.59
C LEU A 111 11.94 -2.93 5.00
N GLU A 112 13.05 -3.52 5.48
CA GLU A 112 13.12 -4.08 6.85
C GLU A 112 13.01 -2.96 7.89
N GLY A 113 13.63 -1.80 7.64
CA GLY A 113 13.59 -0.66 8.55
C GLY A 113 12.18 -0.12 8.74
N TRP A 114 11.44 0.05 7.65
CA TRP A 114 10.04 0.45 7.70
C TRP A 114 9.18 -0.60 8.42
N LEU A 115 9.28 -1.87 8.01
CA LEU A 115 8.46 -2.96 8.56
C LEU A 115 8.64 -3.10 10.08
N LEU A 116 9.89 -3.09 10.57
CA LEU A 116 10.17 -3.17 12.00
C LEU A 116 9.61 -1.98 12.78
N ASN A 117 9.79 -0.78 12.26
CA ASN A 117 9.30 0.42 12.92
C ASN A 117 7.76 0.45 12.94
N HIS A 118 7.14 0.03 11.84
CA HIS A 118 5.69 -0.07 11.70
C HIS A 118 5.10 -1.09 12.68
N ILE A 119 5.62 -2.31 12.73
CA ILE A 119 5.17 -3.35 13.66
C ILE A 119 5.32 -2.89 15.12
N ALA A 120 6.50 -2.36 15.47
CA ALA A 120 6.82 -2.01 16.85
C ALA A 120 5.99 -0.83 17.38
N LYS A 121 5.64 0.14 16.53
CA LYS A 121 5.01 1.40 16.95
C LYS A 121 3.56 1.55 16.55
N VAL A 122 3.19 1.02 15.39
CA VAL A 122 1.91 1.26 14.73
C VAL A 122 1.01 0.04 14.89
N ASP A 123 1.47 -1.16 14.50
CA ASP A 123 0.63 -2.37 14.56
C ASP A 123 0.32 -2.80 15.99
N ARG A 124 1.32 -2.69 16.86
CA ARG A 124 1.17 -2.94 18.30
C ARG A 124 0.08 -2.08 18.95
N ALA A 125 -0.24 -0.91 18.39
CA ALA A 125 -1.26 -0.03 18.93
C ALA A 125 -2.69 -0.54 18.70
N TYR A 126 -2.96 -1.24 17.59
CA TYR A 126 -4.27 -1.84 17.35
C TYR A 126 -4.46 -3.16 18.09
N ALA A 127 -3.37 -3.86 18.43
CA ALA A 127 -3.45 -5.23 18.97
C ALA A 127 -4.39 -5.40 20.18
N PRO A 128 -4.40 -4.50 21.20
CA PRO A 128 -5.34 -4.59 22.31
C PRO A 128 -6.82 -4.52 21.89
N TYR A 129 -7.16 -3.79 20.83
CA TYR A 129 -8.53 -3.68 20.32
C TYR A 129 -8.96 -4.97 19.62
N LEU A 130 -8.09 -5.53 18.79
CA LEU A 130 -8.35 -6.80 18.08
C LEU A 130 -8.43 -7.99 19.04
N LEU A 131 -7.65 -7.97 20.13
CA LEU A 131 -7.68 -8.99 21.18
C LEU A 131 -8.81 -8.82 22.20
N GLY A 132 -9.69 -7.81 22.02
CA GLY A 132 -10.79 -7.53 22.95
C GLY A 132 -10.35 -7.04 24.34
N LYS A 133 -9.11 -6.58 24.48
CA LYS A 133 -8.56 -5.99 25.72
C LYS A 133 -8.89 -4.50 25.84
N LYS A 134 -9.27 -3.86 24.73
CA LYS A 134 -9.78 -2.49 24.67
C LYS A 134 -11.03 -2.44 23.79
N GLU A 135 -12.00 -1.63 24.18
CA GLU A 135 -13.16 -1.33 23.36
C GLU A 135 -12.77 -0.32 22.28
N GLY A 136 -13.20 -0.55 21.04
CA GLY A 136 -13.05 0.42 19.96
C GLY A 136 -14.22 1.40 19.90
N ASP A 137 -14.09 2.40 19.04
CA ASP A 137 -15.12 3.42 18.81
C ASP A 137 -16.28 2.85 17.96
N PRO A 138 -17.50 2.74 18.51
CA PRO A 138 -18.67 2.26 17.78
C PRO A 138 -19.03 3.12 16.56
N ALA A 139 -18.68 4.42 16.57
CA ALA A 139 -18.94 5.32 15.46
C ALA A 139 -18.08 4.96 14.23
N ILE A 140 -16.85 4.45 14.43
CA ILE A 140 -15.98 3.99 13.35
C ILE A 140 -16.56 2.73 12.70
N MET A 141 -17.00 1.78 13.53
CA MET A 141 -17.65 0.55 13.06
C MET A 141 -18.90 0.88 12.21
N GLN A 142 -19.76 1.78 12.70
CA GLN A 142 -20.98 2.18 11.99
C GLN A 142 -20.69 2.94 10.69
N ARG A 143 -19.81 3.97 10.72
CA ARG A 143 -19.46 4.75 9.51
C ARG A 143 -18.90 3.86 8.41
N ARG A 144 -18.04 2.90 8.76
CA ARG A 144 -17.39 2.03 7.77
C ARG A 144 -18.31 0.92 7.28
N GLN A 145 -19.22 0.38 8.11
CA GLN A 145 -20.28 -0.53 7.64
C GLN A 145 -21.23 0.18 6.65
N GLN A 146 -21.60 1.43 6.93
CA GLN A 146 -22.42 2.24 6.02
C GLN A 146 -21.69 2.54 4.70
N ASN A 147 -20.38 2.78 4.75
CA ASN A 147 -19.56 3.01 3.55
C ASN A 147 -19.31 1.71 2.74
N ALA A 148 -19.14 0.57 3.39
CA ALA A 148 -18.99 -0.73 2.72
C ALA A 148 -20.28 -1.18 2.01
N ALA A 149 -21.46 -0.91 2.62
CA ALA A 149 -22.76 -1.11 1.96
C ALA A 149 -22.98 -0.19 0.74
N LYS A 150 -22.25 0.93 0.67
CA LYS A 150 -22.17 1.87 -0.46
C LYS A 150 -21.05 1.54 -1.46
N SER A 151 -20.41 0.37 -1.38
CA SER A 151 -19.33 -0.02 -2.31
C SER A 151 -19.81 -0.52 -3.69
N MET A 152 -21.12 -0.60 -3.95
CA MET A 152 -21.61 -0.20 -5.26
C MET A 152 -21.66 1.31 -5.25
N ILE A 153 -20.88 1.99 -6.10
CA ILE A 153 -20.98 3.44 -6.30
C ILE A 153 -22.37 3.71 -6.88
N ASN A 154 -23.36 3.80 -6.00
CA ASN A 154 -24.70 4.24 -6.31
C ASN A 154 -24.74 5.71 -5.89
N ILE A 155 -24.22 6.56 -6.77
CA ILE A 155 -24.37 8.00 -6.64
C ILE A 155 -25.85 8.27 -6.92
N SER A 156 -26.65 8.31 -5.85
CA SER A 156 -28.02 8.79 -5.95
C SER A 156 -27.95 10.23 -6.46
N CYS A 157 -28.33 10.41 -7.72
CA CYS A 157 -28.43 11.71 -8.33
C CYS A 157 -29.79 12.29 -7.91
N PRO A 158 -29.82 13.44 -7.21
CA PRO A 158 -31.06 14.18 -7.00
C PRO A 158 -31.75 14.40 -8.36
N ALA A 159 -33.08 14.28 -8.43
CA ALA A 159 -33.81 14.37 -9.71
C ALA A 159 -33.56 15.71 -10.45
N ASP A 160 -33.22 16.77 -9.70
CA ASP A 160 -32.86 18.09 -10.22
C ASP A 160 -31.41 18.19 -10.76
N LYS A 161 -30.60 17.13 -10.60
CA LYS A 161 -29.19 17.07 -10.99
C LYS A 161 -28.88 15.98 -12.01
N GLU A 162 -29.86 15.15 -12.39
CA GLU A 162 -29.68 14.04 -13.31
C GLU A 162 -29.13 14.49 -14.67
N GLU A 163 -29.63 15.61 -15.18
CA GLU A 163 -29.19 16.19 -16.45
C GLU A 163 -27.75 16.71 -16.39
N GLN A 164 -27.33 17.27 -15.24
CA GLN A 164 -25.96 17.75 -15.02
C GLN A 164 -24.96 16.59 -14.94
N VAL A 165 -25.35 15.48 -14.31
CA VAL A 165 -24.51 14.27 -14.25
C VAL A 165 -24.45 13.58 -15.61
N ARG A 166 -25.56 13.50 -16.36
CA ARG A 166 -25.56 12.98 -17.73
C ARG A 166 -24.72 13.83 -18.67
N HIS A 167 -24.78 15.15 -18.55
CA HIS A 167 -23.93 16.07 -19.30
C HIS A 167 -22.46 15.87 -18.93
N PHE A 168 -22.13 15.77 -17.64
CA PHE A 168 -20.76 15.50 -17.19
C PHE A 168 -20.25 14.18 -17.76
N ILE A 169 -21.03 13.09 -17.69
CA ILE A 169 -20.68 11.79 -18.29
C ILE A 169 -20.49 11.89 -19.80
N SER A 170 -21.33 12.63 -20.52
CA SER A 170 -21.18 12.87 -21.96
C SER A 170 -19.91 13.67 -22.28
N LEU A 171 -19.55 14.69 -21.48
CA LEU A 171 -18.31 15.44 -21.66
C LEU A 171 -17.05 14.58 -21.53
N ILE A 172 -17.06 13.56 -20.66
CA ILE A 172 -15.95 12.59 -20.53
C ILE A 172 -16.03 11.43 -21.53
N SER A 173 -17.18 11.24 -22.20
CA SER A 173 -17.37 10.15 -23.17
C SER A 173 -17.19 10.60 -24.62
N ASP A 174 -17.40 11.88 -24.90
CA ASP A 174 -17.22 12.47 -26.23
C ASP A 174 -15.98 13.36 -26.26
N ALA A 175 -15.30 13.41 -27.42
CA ALA A 175 -14.08 14.19 -27.71
C ALA A 175 -14.33 15.73 -27.76
N SER A 176 -15.21 16.23 -26.89
CA SER A 176 -15.46 17.64 -26.63
C SER A 176 -14.18 18.35 -26.15
N GLU A 177 -14.13 19.67 -26.30
CA GLU A 177 -12.99 20.49 -25.87
C GLU A 177 -12.79 20.38 -24.34
N GLU A 178 -13.88 20.29 -23.57
CA GLU A 178 -13.85 20.05 -22.14
C GLU A 178 -13.40 18.63 -21.78
N GLY A 179 -13.81 17.61 -22.55
CA GLY A 179 -13.34 16.23 -22.41
C GLY A 179 -11.82 16.11 -22.63
N GLN A 180 -11.30 16.78 -23.65
CA GLN A 180 -9.86 16.86 -23.94
C GLN A 180 -9.09 17.56 -22.79
N LEU A 181 -9.68 18.58 -22.16
CA LEU A 181 -9.08 19.23 -20.99
C LEU A 181 -9.03 18.32 -19.76
N VAL A 182 -10.08 17.51 -19.54
CA VAL A 182 -10.11 16.52 -18.45
C VAL A 182 -9.09 15.42 -18.71
N GLU A 183 -9.04 14.89 -19.93
CA GLU A 183 -8.07 13.87 -20.34
C GLU A 183 -6.63 14.39 -20.18
N ALA A 184 -6.32 15.59 -20.66
CA ALA A 184 -5.03 16.23 -20.48
C ALA A 184 -4.69 16.48 -18.98
N ALA A 185 -5.68 16.78 -18.15
CA ALA A 185 -5.47 16.91 -16.70
C ALA A 185 -5.14 15.56 -16.06
N VAL A 186 -5.84 14.48 -16.44
CA VAL A 186 -5.57 13.11 -15.98
C VAL A 186 -4.17 12.66 -16.42
N GLU A 187 -3.79 12.91 -17.67
CA GLU A 187 -2.45 12.63 -18.18
C GLU A 187 -1.39 13.38 -17.37
N LYS A 188 -1.57 14.68 -17.15
CA LYS A 188 -0.62 15.49 -16.36
C LYS A 188 -0.49 15.02 -14.92
N ILE A 189 -1.59 14.61 -14.28
CA ILE A 189 -1.57 14.01 -12.94
C ILE A 189 -0.80 12.70 -12.97
N THR A 190 -1.08 11.84 -13.95
CA THR A 190 -0.40 10.55 -14.14
C THR A 190 1.09 10.74 -14.34
N GLU A 191 1.51 11.64 -15.23
CA GLU A 191 2.92 11.99 -15.43
C GLU A 191 3.59 12.50 -14.16
N THR A 192 2.89 13.37 -13.42
CA THR A 192 3.41 13.92 -12.16
C THR A 192 3.62 12.82 -11.13
N GLN A 193 2.68 11.87 -11.03
CA GLN A 193 2.81 10.70 -10.16
C GLN A 193 3.95 9.79 -10.59
N ILE A 194 4.12 9.53 -11.89
CA ILE A 194 5.23 8.75 -12.42
C ILE A 194 6.57 9.41 -12.07
N LYS A 195 6.73 10.71 -12.34
CA LYS A 195 7.94 11.48 -12.02
C LYS A 195 8.24 11.46 -10.51
N ARG A 196 7.20 11.60 -9.67
CA ARG A 196 7.34 11.52 -8.20
C ARG A 196 7.83 10.14 -7.77
N ARG A 197 7.23 9.06 -8.30
CA ARG A 197 7.64 7.68 -8.01
C ARG A 197 9.05 7.38 -8.50
N GLU A 198 9.44 7.89 -9.67
CA GLU A 198 10.80 7.81 -10.20
C GLU A 198 11.82 8.50 -9.30
N ALA A 199 11.55 9.74 -8.92
CA ALA A 199 12.43 10.48 -8.02
C ALA A 199 12.58 9.78 -6.65
N LYS A 200 11.46 9.30 -6.10
CA LYS A 200 11.43 8.52 -4.86
C LYS A 200 12.25 7.25 -4.99
N ALA A 201 12.02 6.47 -6.05
CA ALA A 201 12.75 5.22 -6.27
C ALA A 201 14.24 5.42 -6.47
N LYS A 202 14.64 6.42 -7.25
CA LYS A 202 16.06 6.75 -7.46
C LYS A 202 16.73 7.15 -6.14
N SER A 203 16.06 7.95 -5.32
CA SER A 203 16.56 8.36 -4.01
C SER A 203 16.67 7.20 -3.02
N LEU A 204 15.73 6.25 -3.05
CA LEU A 204 15.66 5.15 -2.08
C LEU A 204 16.44 3.90 -2.51
N PHE A 205 16.52 3.61 -3.80
CA PHE A 205 16.92 2.29 -4.31
C PHE A 205 18.01 2.34 -5.38
N GLY A 206 18.30 3.51 -5.96
CA GLY A 206 19.36 3.67 -6.95
C GLY A 206 20.75 3.60 -6.34
N ARG A 207 21.73 3.10 -7.10
CA ARG A 207 23.15 3.16 -6.75
C ARG A 207 23.67 4.61 -6.75
#